data_AF-A0A5C8F8U3-F1
#
_entry.id   AF-A0A5C8F8U3-F1
#
_cell.length_a   1.000
_cell.length_b   1.000
_cell.length_c   1.000
_cell.angle_alpha   90.00
_cell.angle_beta   90.00
_cell.angle_gamma   90.00
#
_symmetry.space_group_name_H-M   'P 1'
#
loop_
_entity.id
_entity.type
_entity.pdbx_description
1 polymer ?
#
loop_
_entity_poly.entity_id
_entity_poly.type
_entity_poly.pdbx_seq_one_letter_code
_entity_poly.pdbx_strand_id
1 'polypeptide(L)'
;MLKYIGIAYNNKKNLYKEKIPIIPMISLYKDNYKNKYASFFNHDHSTEPIAYVEIFGLSIEPNMVAQTIRVNYSETNEERKYIKSIYNTTIEKLIETKNEEFKKLILQLEDNISNEHKKMFIESVAISDKGIVERMFPELIEKIDSDGLINLNQFKVISSGLYEYNNFIIYAHRFFRRGCSINNTLNTQLLSKLEYLSINTKKLTNVKIKIDLDMIGLLDSYTCIKEYQYIWGPKFNDDLNKIANGITEHAIKEDEKQISSYDKVEFYWDSKKDDKTFQCEEITNDNFNHHKEFFRNRYVHSIIKFNEETPFHLDGAIREYNIDNYLIRINKKISDDMNDSIRYIKLWRLDGNIEVNIWKDLISSFYAENKLVGEYFGGIDTKLQTAKSPIKNLYLLNNLIVHIRFLENINELHTMIADEFIDRIGKINIQNNKYINFPAILCSKKEDINKIENKFLKLLQCIVNDIHISYSIIALYNGEYVLYSFAGLVKDFNYFFQKNNYIHIPNNKDGINDYIENLYKYMCNNYKKRDSKILNYLTYEGILRV
;
A
#
# COMPACT_ATOMS: atom_id res chain seq x y z
N MET A 1 -6.45 19.69 -12.04
CA MET A 1 -6.16 18.68 -11.00
C MET A 1 -7.05 18.86 -9.79
N LEU A 2 -7.80 17.82 -9.44
CA LEU A 2 -8.56 17.75 -8.19
C LEU A 2 -7.64 17.46 -7.01
N LYS A 3 -7.80 18.20 -5.91
CA LYS A 3 -6.96 18.08 -4.71
C LYS A 3 -7.76 17.46 -3.57
N TYR A 4 -7.15 16.51 -2.87
CA TYR A 4 -7.69 15.89 -1.66
C TYR A 4 -6.61 15.82 -0.58
N ILE A 5 -7.04 15.77 0.68
CA ILE A 5 -6.15 15.46 1.81
C ILE A 5 -6.58 14.12 2.40
N GLY A 6 -5.58 13.31 2.74
CA GLY A 6 -5.79 12.01 3.37
C GLY A 6 -4.76 11.71 4.44
N ILE A 7 -4.90 10.54 5.04
CA ILE A 7 -3.88 9.93 5.90
C ILE A 7 -3.26 8.79 5.09
N ALA A 8 -1.94 8.83 4.88
CA ALA A 8 -1.23 7.71 4.26
C ALA A 8 -1.15 6.51 5.21
N TYR A 9 -0.69 6.75 6.44
CA TYR A 9 -0.61 5.74 7.47
C TYR A 9 -0.49 6.39 8.86
N ASN A 10 -0.65 5.59 9.90
CA ASN A 10 -0.52 6.03 11.29
C ASN A 10 0.20 4.99 12.14
N ASN A 11 0.57 5.37 13.36
CA ASN A 11 1.22 4.49 14.32
C ASN A 11 0.24 3.64 15.15
N LYS A 12 -1.02 3.45 14.73
CA LYS A 12 -1.89 2.46 15.39
C LYS A 12 -1.49 1.06 14.95
N LYS A 13 -1.88 0.05 15.74
CA LYS A 13 -1.72 -1.35 15.32
C LYS A 13 -2.57 -1.59 14.07
N ASN A 14 -1.95 -2.04 12.99
CA ASN A 14 -2.66 -2.42 11.76
C ASN A 14 -3.33 -3.80 11.93
N LEU A 15 -4.00 -4.29 10.89
CA LEU A 15 -4.67 -5.60 10.90
C LEU A 15 -3.71 -6.78 11.10
N TYR A 16 -2.42 -6.56 10.80
CA TYR A 16 -1.32 -7.49 11.01
C TYR A 16 -0.69 -7.39 12.41
N LYS A 17 -1.29 -6.58 13.30
CA LYS A 17 -0.81 -6.29 14.67
C LYS A 17 0.55 -5.57 14.71
N GLU A 18 1.01 -5.06 13.58
CA GLU A 18 2.24 -4.28 13.47
C GLU A 18 2.00 -2.79 13.76
N LYS A 19 3.03 -2.11 14.26
CA LYS A 19 3.00 -0.68 14.57
C LYS A 19 4.17 0.00 13.86
N ILE A 20 3.90 1.09 13.15
CA ILE A 20 4.97 1.94 12.60
C ILE A 20 5.54 2.78 13.75
N PRO A 21 6.85 2.69 14.06
CA PRO A 21 7.46 3.50 15.11
C PRO A 21 7.50 4.97 14.70
N ILE A 22 7.35 5.88 15.66
CA ILE A 22 7.16 7.31 15.39
C ILE A 22 8.43 7.96 14.83
N ILE A 23 9.61 7.62 15.36
CA ILE A 23 10.89 8.18 14.92
C ILE A 23 11.12 7.96 13.41
N PRO A 24 10.93 6.74 12.86
CA PRO A 24 10.88 6.51 11.42
C PRO A 24 9.86 7.36 10.66
N MET A 25 8.66 7.59 11.20
CA MET A 25 7.66 8.46 10.55
C MET A 25 8.16 9.91 10.42
N ILE A 26 8.75 10.43 11.49
CA ILE A 26 9.30 11.80 11.52
C ILE A 26 10.45 11.92 10.51
N SER A 27 11.36 10.95 10.50
CA SER A 27 12.51 10.93 9.60
C SER A 27 12.07 10.85 8.15
N LEU A 28 11.15 9.92 7.84
CA LEU A 28 10.61 9.80 6.49
C LEU A 28 9.97 11.11 6.03
N TYR A 29 9.18 11.77 6.89
CA TYR A 29 8.58 13.05 6.53
C TYR A 29 9.63 14.11 6.21
N LYS A 30 10.59 14.30 7.12
CA LYS A 30 11.66 15.29 6.99
C LYS A 30 12.46 15.11 5.70
N ASP A 31 12.74 13.88 5.32
CA ASP A 31 13.58 13.58 4.18
C ASP A 31 12.82 13.69 2.84
N ASN A 32 11.48 13.67 2.87
CA ASN A 32 10.67 13.48 1.67
C ASN A 32 9.52 14.48 1.47
N TYR A 33 9.35 15.49 2.33
CA TYR A 33 8.23 16.44 2.20
C TYR A 33 8.24 17.28 0.92
N LYS A 34 9.42 17.41 0.27
CA LYS A 34 9.59 18.09 -1.03
C LYS A 34 9.36 17.16 -2.23
N ASN A 35 9.29 15.86 -1.99
CA ASN A 35 9.19 14.86 -3.05
C ASN A 35 7.72 14.63 -3.44
N LYS A 36 7.51 14.39 -4.72
CA LYS A 36 6.23 13.95 -5.30
C LYS A 36 6.35 12.48 -5.65
N TYR A 37 5.32 11.71 -5.36
CA TYR A 37 5.25 10.29 -5.68
C TYR A 37 4.05 10.02 -6.57
N ALA A 38 4.25 9.31 -7.68
CA ALA A 38 3.12 8.87 -8.48
C ALA A 38 2.26 7.87 -7.69
N SER A 39 0.94 7.93 -7.89
CA SER A 39 -0.04 7.06 -7.27
C SER A 39 -0.82 6.33 -8.34
N PHE A 40 -1.00 5.03 -8.12
CA PHE A 40 -1.66 4.09 -9.02
C PHE A 40 -2.92 3.55 -8.36
N PHE A 41 -3.90 3.09 -9.14
CA PHE A 41 -5.01 2.33 -8.58
C PHE A 41 -4.50 1.03 -7.97
N ASN A 42 -4.90 0.73 -6.72
CA ASN A 42 -4.53 -0.47 -5.98
C ASN A 42 -3.01 -0.78 -5.97
N HIS A 43 -2.14 0.24 -6.03
CA HIS A 43 -0.69 0.06 -6.15
C HIS A 43 -0.25 -0.75 -7.39
N ASP A 44 -1.06 -0.82 -8.45
CA ASP A 44 -0.73 -1.54 -9.68
C ASP A 44 0.03 -0.65 -10.68
N HIS A 45 1.35 -0.78 -10.69
CA HIS A 45 2.28 -0.10 -11.59
C HIS A 45 2.31 -0.73 -13.00
N SER A 46 1.43 -1.68 -13.31
CA SER A 46 1.15 -2.09 -14.70
C SER A 46 0.26 -1.09 -15.44
N THR A 47 -0.42 -0.21 -14.69
CA THR A 47 -1.33 0.81 -15.20
C THR A 47 -0.67 2.19 -15.25
N GLU A 48 -1.31 3.15 -15.93
CA GLU A 48 -0.87 4.54 -15.88
C GLU A 48 -1.18 5.17 -14.51
N PRO A 49 -0.30 6.01 -13.95
CA PRO A 49 -0.57 6.68 -12.69
C PRO A 49 -1.71 7.68 -12.84
N ILE A 50 -2.55 7.78 -11.80
CA ILE A 50 -3.81 8.56 -11.81
C ILE A 50 -3.73 9.85 -11.01
N ALA A 51 -2.72 9.94 -10.14
CA ALA A 51 -2.48 11.05 -9.26
C ALA A 51 -0.99 11.11 -8.91
N TYR A 52 -0.56 12.23 -8.35
CA TYR A 52 0.64 12.24 -7.51
C TYR A 52 0.29 12.64 -6.08
N VAL A 53 1.06 12.13 -5.14
CA VAL A 53 0.95 12.42 -3.71
C VAL A 53 2.16 13.19 -3.23
N GLU A 54 1.89 14.13 -2.32
CA GLU A 54 2.89 14.88 -1.57
C GLU A 54 2.74 14.51 -0.10
N ILE A 55 3.87 14.24 0.57
CA ILE A 55 3.84 14.03 2.01
C ILE A 55 3.58 15.39 2.66
N PHE A 56 2.43 15.52 3.32
CA PHE A 56 1.85 16.82 3.60
C PHE A 56 2.20 17.36 4.99
N GLY A 57 2.24 16.49 5.99
CA GLY A 57 2.49 16.87 7.38
C GLY A 57 2.26 15.72 8.35
N LEU A 58 2.60 15.93 9.62
CA LEU A 58 2.36 14.99 10.71
C LEU A 58 1.21 15.49 11.57
N SER A 59 0.15 14.68 11.66
CA SER A 59 -0.90 14.83 12.66
C SER A 59 -0.50 14.14 13.95
N ILE A 60 -0.71 14.82 15.08
CA ILE A 60 -0.43 14.33 16.41
C ILE A 60 -1.69 14.50 17.26
N GLU A 61 -2.15 13.38 17.80
CA GLU A 61 -3.33 13.25 18.64
C GLU A 61 -3.02 12.29 19.80
N PRO A 62 -3.83 12.26 20.88
CA PRO A 62 -3.59 11.33 21.97
C PRO A 62 -3.58 9.87 21.48
N ASN A 63 -2.44 9.19 21.65
CA ASN A 63 -2.19 7.82 21.21
C ASN A 63 -2.15 7.59 19.69
N MET A 64 -2.09 8.65 18.87
CA MET A 64 -1.95 8.52 17.41
C MET A 64 -1.02 9.59 16.82
N VAL A 65 -0.09 9.15 15.98
CA VAL A 65 0.61 10.00 15.01
C VAL A 65 0.23 9.49 13.63
N ALA A 66 -0.16 10.39 12.73
CA ALA A 66 -0.54 10.05 11.37
C ALA A 66 0.22 10.90 10.36
N GLN A 67 0.76 10.25 9.32
CA GLN A 67 1.30 10.93 8.17
C GLN A 67 0.14 11.37 7.27
N THR A 68 -0.05 12.67 7.14
CA THR A 68 -1.01 13.25 6.20
C THR A 68 -0.39 13.39 4.82
N ILE A 69 -1.22 13.26 3.79
CA ILE A 69 -0.84 13.42 2.38
C ILE A 69 -1.80 14.35 1.67
N ARG A 70 -1.29 14.99 0.63
CA ARG A 70 -2.10 15.71 -0.36
C ARG A 70 -2.07 14.91 -1.65
N VAL A 71 -3.23 14.58 -2.18
CA VAL A 71 -3.40 13.82 -3.42
C VAL A 71 -3.86 14.78 -4.51
N ASN A 72 -3.19 14.77 -5.66
CA ASN A 72 -3.50 15.60 -6.81
C ASN A 72 -3.86 14.68 -7.99
N TYR A 73 -5.17 14.53 -8.26
CA TYR A 73 -5.67 13.68 -9.35
C TYR A 73 -5.59 14.40 -10.70
N SER A 74 -5.21 13.65 -11.73
CA SER A 74 -5.29 14.14 -13.11
C SER A 74 -6.73 14.17 -13.62
N GLU A 75 -7.07 15.26 -14.28
CA GLU A 75 -8.31 15.46 -15.04
C GLU A 75 -8.03 15.53 -16.55
N THR A 76 -6.77 15.80 -16.95
CA THR A 76 -6.39 15.93 -18.37
C THR A 76 -5.25 14.99 -18.77
N ASN A 77 -5.10 14.75 -20.08
CA ASN A 77 -4.01 13.94 -20.61
C ASN A 77 -2.62 14.57 -20.39
N GLU A 78 -2.52 15.90 -20.38
CA GLU A 78 -1.27 16.61 -20.08
C GLU A 78 -0.86 16.42 -18.62
N GLU A 79 -1.83 16.50 -17.70
CA GLU A 79 -1.62 16.21 -16.29
C GLU A 79 -1.16 14.76 -16.07
N ARG A 80 -1.74 13.79 -16.79
CA ARG A 80 -1.28 12.37 -16.76
C ARG A 80 0.15 12.21 -17.24
N LYS A 81 0.54 12.86 -18.34
CA LYS A 81 1.93 12.84 -18.84
C LYS A 81 2.91 13.42 -17.81
N TYR A 82 2.53 14.52 -17.16
CA TYR A 82 3.32 15.10 -16.08
C TYR A 82 3.47 14.13 -14.89
N ILE A 83 2.41 13.46 -14.46
CA ILE A 83 2.49 12.45 -13.39
C ILE A 83 3.40 11.28 -13.78
N LYS A 84 3.30 10.80 -15.03
CA LYS A 84 4.20 9.76 -15.54
C LYS A 84 5.67 10.20 -15.50
N SER A 85 5.97 11.47 -15.77
CA SER A 85 7.33 12.00 -15.64
C SER A 85 7.83 11.98 -14.18
N ILE A 86 6.95 12.23 -13.20
CA ILE A 86 7.29 12.10 -11.77
C ILE A 86 7.67 10.66 -11.45
N TYR A 87 6.89 9.68 -11.93
CA TYR A 87 7.19 8.27 -11.73
C TYR A 87 8.55 7.88 -12.30
N ASN A 88 8.81 8.19 -13.58
CA ASN A 88 10.07 7.86 -14.25
C ASN A 88 11.28 8.49 -13.53
N THR A 89 11.19 9.78 -13.18
CA THR A 89 12.25 10.48 -12.44
C THR A 89 12.51 9.84 -11.08
N THR A 90 11.46 9.34 -10.41
CA THR A 90 11.60 8.66 -9.12
C THR A 90 12.36 7.35 -9.26
N ILE A 91 12.02 6.55 -10.28
CA ILE A 91 12.71 5.29 -10.57
C ILE A 91 14.18 5.52 -10.95
N GLU A 92 14.46 6.51 -11.80
CA GLU A 92 15.82 6.88 -12.19
C GLU A 92 16.67 7.27 -10.98
N LYS A 93 16.16 8.15 -10.11
CA LYS A 93 16.84 8.53 -8.86
C LYS A 93 17.10 7.33 -7.95
N LEU A 94 16.14 6.41 -7.81
CA LEU A 94 16.32 5.20 -7.02
C LEU A 94 17.47 4.34 -7.59
N ILE A 95 17.52 4.16 -8.90
CA ILE A 95 18.60 3.42 -9.57
C ILE A 95 19.95 4.12 -9.38
N GLU A 96 20.00 5.44 -9.51
CA GLU A 96 21.22 6.24 -9.32
C GLU A 96 21.78 6.10 -7.90
N THR A 97 20.92 6.11 -6.88
CA THR A 97 21.36 5.94 -5.48
C THR A 97 21.98 4.57 -5.19
N LYS A 98 21.83 3.60 -6.11
CA LYS A 98 22.32 2.22 -6.02
C LYS A 98 23.43 1.90 -7.02
N ASN A 99 24.08 2.92 -7.57
CA ASN A 99 25.04 2.76 -8.67
C ASN A 99 26.21 1.82 -8.32
N GLU A 100 26.73 1.86 -7.09
CA GLU A 100 27.86 1.00 -6.68
C GLU A 100 27.43 -0.48 -6.59
N GLU A 101 26.26 -0.76 -6.03
CA GLU A 101 25.68 -2.10 -6.03
C GLU A 101 25.41 -2.61 -7.47
N PHE A 102 24.94 -1.75 -8.38
CA PHE A 102 24.77 -2.13 -9.80
C PHE A 102 26.10 -2.46 -10.47
N LYS A 103 27.17 -1.69 -10.21
CA LYS A 103 28.51 -2.00 -10.73
C LYS A 103 28.98 -3.37 -10.22
N LYS A 104 28.79 -3.65 -8.93
CA LYS A 104 29.12 -4.96 -8.34
C LYS A 104 28.37 -6.10 -9.04
N LEU A 105 27.05 -5.96 -9.26
CA LEU A 105 26.26 -6.98 -9.93
C LEU A 105 26.70 -7.19 -11.38
N ILE A 106 26.90 -6.11 -12.15
CA ILE A 106 27.36 -6.19 -13.54
C ILE A 106 28.71 -6.90 -13.64
N LEU A 107 29.66 -6.60 -12.74
CA LEU A 107 30.95 -7.29 -12.68
C LEU A 107 30.80 -8.79 -12.38
N GLN A 108 29.83 -9.19 -11.55
CA GLN A 108 29.57 -10.59 -11.23
C GLN A 108 28.88 -11.37 -12.35
N LEU A 109 28.16 -10.68 -13.24
CA LEU A 109 27.51 -11.32 -14.39
C LEU A 109 28.44 -11.46 -15.60
N GLU A 110 29.55 -10.73 -15.62
CA GLU A 110 30.58 -10.79 -16.66
C GLU A 110 29.99 -10.70 -18.08
N ASP A 111 30.34 -11.63 -18.97
CA ASP A 111 29.91 -11.67 -20.37
C ASP A 111 28.49 -12.25 -20.56
N ASN A 112 27.78 -12.59 -19.48
CA ASN A 112 26.43 -13.15 -19.56
C ASN A 112 25.34 -12.09 -19.76
N ILE A 113 25.66 -10.79 -19.66
CA ILE A 113 24.70 -9.70 -19.92
C ILE A 113 24.74 -9.24 -21.37
N SER A 114 23.55 -8.99 -21.93
CA SER A 114 23.38 -8.41 -23.26
C SER A 114 23.47 -6.88 -23.22
N ASN A 115 23.60 -6.24 -24.38
CA ASN A 115 23.53 -4.78 -24.49
C ASN A 115 22.12 -4.21 -24.25
N GLU A 116 21.09 -5.06 -24.20
CA GLU A 116 19.68 -4.66 -24.02
C GLU A 116 19.22 -4.78 -22.56
N HIS A 117 20.12 -5.14 -21.64
CA HIS A 117 19.80 -5.31 -20.24
C HIS A 117 19.26 -4.03 -19.60
N LYS A 118 18.42 -4.21 -18.57
CA LYS A 118 17.83 -3.11 -17.81
C LYS A 118 18.22 -3.21 -16.35
N LYS A 119 18.69 -2.09 -15.79
CA LYS A 119 18.87 -1.93 -14.35
C LYS A 119 17.51 -1.77 -13.68
N MET A 120 17.28 -2.54 -12.62
CA MET A 120 16.03 -2.52 -11.86
C MET A 120 16.33 -2.49 -10.36
N PHE A 121 15.55 -1.70 -9.63
CA PHE A 121 15.54 -1.72 -8.17
C PHE A 121 14.12 -2.08 -7.71
N ILE A 122 13.99 -3.31 -7.24
CA ILE A 122 12.73 -3.91 -6.75
C ILE A 122 12.93 -4.34 -5.30
N GLU A 123 12.80 -5.62 -4.96
CA GLU A 123 13.24 -6.15 -3.66
C GLU A 123 14.76 -6.11 -3.47
N SER A 124 15.53 -5.96 -4.55
CA SER A 124 16.99 -5.80 -4.51
C SER A 124 17.49 -5.10 -5.77
N VAL A 125 18.79 -4.85 -5.84
CA VAL A 125 19.47 -4.46 -7.09
C VAL A 125 19.44 -5.66 -8.03
N ALA A 126 18.90 -5.45 -9.24
CA ALA A 126 18.63 -6.53 -10.20
C ALA A 126 18.91 -6.11 -11.64
N ILE A 127 19.29 -7.08 -12.46
CA ILE A 127 19.37 -6.94 -13.91
C ILE A 127 18.23 -7.75 -14.53
N SER A 128 17.42 -7.09 -15.36
CA SER A 128 16.49 -7.77 -16.26
C SER A 128 17.09 -7.86 -17.64
N ASP A 129 17.27 -9.09 -18.11
CA ASP A 129 17.87 -9.41 -19.40
C ASP A 129 17.39 -10.80 -19.81
N LYS A 130 16.90 -10.93 -21.05
CA LYS A 130 16.15 -12.12 -21.49
C LYS A 130 17.02 -13.37 -21.39
N GLY A 131 16.59 -14.38 -20.64
CA GLY A 131 17.31 -15.64 -20.44
C GLY A 131 18.61 -15.53 -19.63
N ILE A 132 18.80 -14.48 -18.83
CA ILE A 132 20.02 -14.29 -18.02
C ILE A 132 20.26 -15.45 -17.04
N VAL A 133 19.21 -16.01 -16.44
CA VAL A 133 19.34 -17.13 -15.49
C VAL A 133 19.78 -18.40 -16.21
N GLU A 134 19.26 -18.65 -17.42
CA GLU A 134 19.66 -19.79 -18.24
C GLU A 134 21.13 -19.69 -18.67
N ARG A 135 21.60 -18.50 -19.05
CA ARG A 135 23.02 -18.29 -19.39
C ARG A 135 23.94 -18.48 -18.19
N MET A 136 23.55 -17.96 -17.03
CA MET A 136 24.35 -18.06 -15.80
C MET A 136 24.35 -19.48 -15.22
N PHE A 137 23.21 -20.17 -15.25
CA PHE A 137 22.98 -21.43 -14.54
C PHE A 137 22.26 -22.46 -15.43
N PRO A 138 22.89 -22.97 -16.50
CA PRO A 138 22.29 -23.99 -17.36
C PRO A 138 21.89 -25.26 -16.56
N GLU A 139 22.64 -25.60 -15.51
CA GLU A 139 22.34 -26.73 -14.62
C GLU A 139 21.03 -26.56 -13.83
N LEU A 140 20.58 -25.32 -13.65
CA LEU A 140 19.30 -25.05 -13.01
C LEU A 140 18.13 -25.36 -13.95
N ILE A 141 18.33 -25.16 -15.26
CA ILE A 141 17.33 -25.42 -16.30
C ILE A 141 17.03 -26.92 -16.42
N GLU A 142 18.03 -27.78 -16.24
CA GLU A 142 17.86 -29.24 -16.23
C GLU A 142 16.91 -29.74 -15.12
N LYS A 143 16.68 -28.92 -14.09
CA LYS A 143 15.78 -29.22 -12.96
C LYS A 143 14.36 -28.72 -13.15
N ILE A 144 14.10 -27.96 -14.22
CA ILE A 144 12.78 -27.46 -14.57
C ILE A 144 12.04 -28.56 -15.32
N ASP A 145 10.81 -28.87 -14.91
CA ASP A 145 9.99 -29.89 -15.56
C ASP A 145 9.32 -29.38 -16.85
N SER A 146 8.61 -30.27 -17.54
CA SER A 146 7.90 -29.94 -18.79
C SER A 146 6.82 -28.87 -18.65
N ASP A 147 6.31 -28.63 -17.43
CA ASP A 147 5.37 -27.53 -17.14
C ASP A 147 6.10 -26.19 -16.92
N GLY A 148 7.44 -26.19 -16.98
CA GLY A 148 8.26 -25.02 -16.72
C GLY A 148 8.36 -24.69 -15.22
N LEU A 149 8.20 -25.69 -14.34
CA LEU A 149 8.22 -25.54 -12.89
C LEU A 149 9.43 -26.25 -12.26
N ILE A 150 9.93 -25.69 -11.16
CA ILE A 150 11.03 -26.25 -10.36
C ILE A 150 10.57 -26.50 -8.92
N ASN A 151 11.08 -27.56 -8.30
CA ASN A 151 10.81 -27.87 -6.90
C ASN A 151 11.39 -26.80 -5.97
N LEU A 152 10.59 -26.29 -5.03
CA LEU A 152 11.03 -25.26 -4.08
C LEU A 152 12.17 -25.73 -3.17
N ASN A 153 12.27 -27.03 -2.90
CA ASN A 153 13.34 -27.61 -2.08
C ASN A 153 14.75 -27.49 -2.72
N GLN A 154 14.86 -27.04 -3.96
CA GLN A 154 16.13 -26.75 -4.62
C GLN A 154 16.77 -25.44 -4.14
N PHE A 155 16.00 -24.60 -3.45
CA PHE A 155 16.40 -23.25 -3.10
C PHE A 155 16.49 -23.03 -1.59
N LYS A 156 17.41 -22.16 -1.20
CA LYS A 156 17.39 -21.51 0.10
C LYS A 156 16.55 -20.23 -0.02
N VAL A 157 15.47 -20.16 0.75
CA VAL A 157 14.57 -18.99 0.76
C VAL A 157 15.24 -17.83 1.48
N ILE A 158 15.36 -16.68 0.80
CA ILE A 158 15.81 -15.41 1.40
C ILE A 158 14.60 -14.69 2.00
N SER A 159 13.56 -14.56 1.19
CA SER A 159 12.27 -13.93 1.47
C SER A 159 11.26 -14.52 0.50
N SER A 160 9.96 -14.34 0.75
CA SER A 160 8.95 -14.99 -0.07
C SER A 160 9.03 -14.62 -1.54
N GLY A 161 9.29 -15.62 -2.39
CA GLY A 161 9.55 -15.47 -3.82
C GLY A 161 10.97 -15.12 -4.21
N LEU A 162 11.92 -15.05 -3.26
CA LEU A 162 13.32 -14.72 -3.48
C LEU A 162 14.19 -15.84 -2.95
N TYR A 163 15.05 -16.36 -3.82
CA TYR A 163 15.80 -17.59 -3.61
C TYR A 163 17.28 -17.35 -3.80
N GLU A 164 18.10 -17.79 -2.85
CA GLU A 164 19.55 -17.77 -2.98
C GLU A 164 19.99 -18.94 -3.85
N TYR A 165 20.78 -18.65 -4.89
CA TYR A 165 21.42 -19.64 -5.74
C TYR A 165 22.80 -19.13 -6.19
N ASN A 166 23.86 -19.87 -5.90
CA ASN A 166 25.25 -19.54 -6.26
C ASN A 166 25.64 -18.06 -5.98
N ASN A 167 25.24 -17.52 -4.83
CA ASN A 167 25.48 -16.13 -4.39
C ASN A 167 24.70 -15.04 -5.16
N PHE A 168 23.65 -15.41 -5.89
CA PHE A 168 22.70 -14.51 -6.53
C PHE A 168 21.28 -14.71 -5.99
N ILE A 169 20.41 -13.76 -6.30
CA ILE A 169 18.97 -13.85 -6.07
C ILE A 169 18.29 -14.31 -7.35
N ILE A 170 17.59 -15.44 -7.26
CA ILE A 170 16.62 -15.93 -8.25
C ILE A 170 15.22 -15.57 -7.76
N TYR A 171 14.40 -15.05 -8.66
CA TYR A 171 13.05 -14.60 -8.34
C TYR A 171 12.02 -15.63 -8.77
N ALA A 172 10.92 -15.71 -8.02
CA ALA A 172 9.67 -16.25 -8.54
C ALA A 172 9.24 -15.46 -9.77
N HIS A 173 8.62 -16.14 -10.73
CA HIS A 173 8.22 -15.56 -12.01
C HIS A 173 7.39 -14.27 -11.83
N ARG A 174 7.62 -13.23 -12.65
CA ARG A 174 6.91 -11.94 -12.55
C ARG A 174 5.37 -12.01 -12.53
N PHE A 175 4.78 -13.11 -12.99
CA PHE A 175 3.32 -13.30 -12.94
C PHE A 175 2.78 -13.68 -11.55
N PHE A 176 3.66 -13.90 -10.57
CA PHE A 176 3.28 -13.85 -9.16
C PHE A 176 3.12 -12.42 -8.65
N ARG A 177 3.55 -11.40 -9.40
CA ARG A 177 3.42 -10.00 -9.01
C ARG A 177 2.03 -9.49 -9.34
N ARG A 178 1.54 -8.51 -8.58
CA ARG A 178 0.28 -7.78 -8.85
C ARG A 178 0.25 -7.32 -10.31
N GLY A 179 -0.90 -7.44 -10.96
CA GLY A 179 -1.05 -7.06 -12.38
C GLY A 179 -0.10 -7.79 -13.36
N CYS A 180 0.55 -8.88 -12.94
CA CYS A 180 1.59 -9.58 -13.71
C CYS A 180 2.77 -8.68 -14.15
N SER A 181 3.04 -7.61 -13.41
CA SER A 181 4.07 -6.61 -13.76
C SER A 181 5.31 -6.72 -12.88
N ILE A 182 6.48 -6.63 -13.53
CA ILE A 182 7.79 -6.65 -12.87
C ILE A 182 8.00 -5.46 -11.90
N ASN A 183 7.27 -4.36 -12.10
CA ASN A 183 7.36 -3.16 -11.26
C ASN A 183 6.55 -3.28 -9.95
N ASN A 184 5.72 -4.32 -9.81
CA ASN A 184 4.89 -4.54 -8.63
C ASN A 184 5.51 -5.56 -7.69
N THR A 185 5.03 -5.62 -6.45
CA THR A 185 5.49 -6.62 -5.47
C THR A 185 4.99 -8.02 -5.82
N LEU A 186 5.74 -9.03 -5.36
CA LEU A 186 5.33 -10.43 -5.39
C LEU A 186 4.16 -10.71 -4.44
N ASN A 187 3.32 -11.69 -4.80
CA ASN A 187 2.31 -12.26 -3.91
C ASN A 187 2.96 -13.08 -2.79
N THR A 188 3.53 -12.38 -1.82
CA THR A 188 4.26 -12.95 -0.69
C THR A 188 3.38 -13.85 0.17
N GLN A 189 2.07 -13.61 0.24
CA GLN A 189 1.15 -14.45 0.99
C GLN A 189 0.99 -15.85 0.38
N LEU A 190 0.88 -15.94 -0.95
CA LEU A 190 0.89 -17.25 -1.62
C LEU A 190 2.26 -17.92 -1.52
N LEU A 191 3.32 -17.19 -1.84
CA LEU A 191 4.68 -17.73 -1.93
C LEU A 191 5.17 -18.23 -0.56
N SER A 192 4.97 -17.47 0.52
CA SER A 192 5.31 -17.90 1.89
C SER A 192 4.62 -19.20 2.28
N LYS A 193 3.37 -19.42 1.85
CA LYS A 193 2.63 -20.65 2.12
C LYS A 193 3.19 -21.82 1.33
N LEU A 194 3.45 -21.63 0.04
CA LEU A 194 4.07 -22.67 -0.79
C LEU A 194 5.46 -23.07 -0.24
N GLU A 195 6.28 -22.09 0.13
CA GLU A 195 7.58 -22.28 0.77
C GLU A 195 7.44 -23.07 2.08
N TYR A 196 6.53 -22.65 2.96
CA TYR A 196 6.25 -23.34 4.21
C TYR A 196 5.82 -24.80 3.98
N LEU A 197 4.88 -25.03 3.06
CA LEU A 197 4.37 -26.37 2.74
C LEU A 197 5.46 -27.27 2.15
N SER A 198 6.37 -26.71 1.35
CA SER A 198 7.48 -27.45 0.73
C SER A 198 8.46 -28.03 1.75
N ILE A 199 8.57 -27.41 2.92
CA ILE A 199 9.49 -27.81 4.01
C ILE A 199 8.76 -28.66 5.06
N ASN A 200 7.52 -28.32 5.38
CA ASN A 200 6.86 -28.80 6.61
C ASN A 200 5.83 -29.91 6.39
N THR A 201 5.45 -30.22 5.15
CA THR A 201 4.34 -31.15 4.88
C THR A 201 4.79 -32.41 4.14
N LYS A 202 5.06 -33.49 4.88
CA LYS A 202 5.45 -34.79 4.30
C LYS A 202 4.37 -35.47 3.44
N LYS A 203 3.11 -35.07 3.58
CA LYS A 203 1.96 -35.58 2.80
C LYS A 203 1.86 -34.96 1.41
N LEU A 204 2.54 -33.83 1.21
CA LEU A 204 2.61 -33.15 -0.07
C LEU A 204 3.89 -33.59 -0.77
N THR A 205 3.75 -33.88 -2.05
CA THR A 205 4.87 -34.15 -2.94
C THR A 205 4.98 -33.00 -3.92
N ASN A 206 6.20 -32.64 -4.30
CA ASN A 206 6.44 -31.76 -5.44
C ASN A 206 5.77 -30.38 -5.34
N VAL A 207 5.97 -29.63 -4.25
CA VAL A 207 5.60 -28.21 -4.25
C VAL A 207 6.55 -27.47 -5.19
N LYS A 208 6.02 -27.08 -6.35
CA LYS A 208 6.79 -26.46 -7.43
C LYS A 208 6.29 -25.06 -7.74
N ILE A 209 7.20 -24.24 -8.24
CA ILE A 209 6.91 -22.90 -8.73
C ILE A 209 7.63 -22.61 -10.04
N LYS A 210 7.19 -21.59 -10.75
CA LYS A 210 7.89 -20.97 -11.86
C LYS A 210 8.83 -19.88 -11.35
N ILE A 211 10.06 -19.87 -11.82
CA ILE A 211 11.05 -18.81 -11.57
C ILE A 211 11.12 -17.85 -12.76
N ASP A 212 11.57 -16.60 -12.54
CA ASP A 212 11.82 -15.64 -13.61
C ASP A 212 13.20 -15.92 -14.22
N LEU A 213 13.22 -16.36 -15.48
CA LEU A 213 14.47 -16.68 -16.17
C LEU A 213 15.17 -15.44 -16.76
N ASP A 214 14.48 -14.29 -16.77
CA ASP A 214 14.98 -13.05 -17.36
C ASP A 214 15.41 -12.02 -16.31
N MET A 215 15.56 -12.42 -15.05
CA MET A 215 15.93 -11.52 -13.97
C MET A 215 16.83 -12.18 -12.94
N ILE A 216 17.91 -11.49 -12.56
CA ILE A 216 18.87 -11.94 -11.56
C ILE A 216 19.28 -10.78 -10.64
N GLY A 217 19.42 -11.07 -9.34
CA GLY A 217 19.64 -10.04 -8.33
C GLY A 217 20.92 -10.22 -7.53
N LEU A 218 21.39 -9.12 -6.94
CA LEU A 218 22.54 -9.11 -6.05
C LEU A 218 22.12 -9.46 -4.60
N LEU A 219 22.66 -10.56 -4.07
CA LEU A 219 22.28 -11.12 -2.76
C LEU A 219 22.34 -10.11 -1.61
N ASP A 220 23.46 -9.39 -1.48
CA ASP A 220 23.70 -8.45 -0.37
C ASP A 220 22.86 -7.17 -0.44
N SER A 221 22.08 -6.98 -1.51
CA SER A 221 21.27 -5.77 -1.73
C SER A 221 19.78 -5.96 -1.43
N TYR A 222 19.40 -7.12 -0.88
CA TYR A 222 18.02 -7.41 -0.52
C TYR A 222 17.46 -6.39 0.47
N THR A 223 16.22 -5.97 0.19
CA THR A 223 15.41 -5.09 1.03
C THR A 223 14.03 -5.72 1.23
N CYS A 224 13.56 -5.70 2.47
CA CYS A 224 12.24 -6.22 2.79
C CYS A 224 11.16 -5.22 2.39
N ILE A 225 10.33 -5.59 1.41
CA ILE A 225 9.13 -4.84 1.03
C ILE A 225 7.92 -5.48 1.73
N LYS A 226 7.11 -4.65 2.40
CA LYS A 226 5.85 -5.09 3.01
C LYS A 226 4.68 -4.44 2.32
N GLU A 227 3.84 -5.25 1.69
CA GLU A 227 2.56 -4.83 1.14
C GLU A 227 1.44 -5.37 2.02
N TYR A 228 0.71 -4.47 2.67
CA TYR A 228 -0.41 -4.86 3.53
C TYR A 228 -1.68 -4.91 2.73
N GLN A 229 -2.17 -6.12 2.49
CA GLN A 229 -3.43 -6.32 1.81
C GLN A 229 -4.45 -6.98 2.74
N TYR A 230 -5.73 -6.63 2.62
CA TYR A 230 -6.77 -7.41 3.27
C TYR A 230 -7.34 -8.41 2.26
N ILE A 231 -7.12 -9.69 2.50
CA ILE A 231 -7.74 -10.78 1.72
C ILE A 231 -8.97 -11.26 2.46
N TRP A 232 -10.07 -11.34 1.74
CA TRP A 232 -11.32 -11.85 2.25
C TRP A 232 -11.48 -13.33 1.92
N GLY A 233 -12.01 -14.10 2.87
CA GLY A 233 -12.14 -15.56 2.76
C GLY A 233 -12.96 -16.15 3.90
N PRO A 234 -13.31 -17.44 3.81
CA PRO A 234 -14.62 -17.95 4.21
C PRO A 234 -14.75 -18.75 5.51
N LYS A 235 -16.02 -19.01 5.88
CA LYS A 235 -16.48 -20.34 6.35
C LYS A 235 -17.32 -21.01 5.25
N PHE A 236 -16.65 -21.88 4.50
CA PHE A 236 -17.16 -22.69 3.39
C PHE A 236 -17.70 -24.05 3.89
N ASN A 237 -18.43 -24.78 3.05
CA ASN A 237 -18.67 -26.21 3.31
C ASN A 237 -17.43 -27.01 2.93
N ASP A 238 -16.75 -27.60 3.91
CA ASP A 238 -15.50 -28.35 3.68
C ASP A 238 -15.72 -29.69 2.96
N ASP A 239 -16.97 -30.15 2.84
CA ASP A 239 -17.30 -31.34 2.06
C ASP A 239 -17.38 -31.01 0.57
N LEU A 240 -16.23 -31.07 -0.11
CA LEU A 240 -16.11 -30.80 -1.53
C LEU A 240 -16.95 -31.76 -2.38
N ASN A 241 -17.20 -32.99 -1.92
CA ASN A 241 -17.97 -34.00 -2.65
C ASN A 241 -19.44 -33.62 -2.77
N LYS A 242 -19.98 -32.86 -1.82
CA LYS A 242 -21.37 -32.36 -1.84
C LYS A 242 -21.64 -31.19 -2.80
N ILE A 243 -20.60 -30.59 -3.38
CA ILE A 243 -20.77 -29.46 -4.31
C ILE A 243 -21.37 -29.95 -5.64
N ALA A 244 -22.43 -29.33 -6.14
CA ALA A 244 -23.04 -29.74 -7.41
C ALA A 244 -22.13 -29.39 -8.61
N ASN A 245 -22.20 -30.22 -9.66
CA ASN A 245 -21.54 -29.90 -10.94
C ASN A 245 -22.23 -28.71 -11.61
N GLY A 246 -21.46 -28.00 -12.42
CA GLY A 246 -21.93 -26.84 -13.18
C GLY A 246 -21.08 -25.61 -12.94
N ILE A 247 -21.52 -24.50 -13.52
CA ILE A 247 -20.82 -23.23 -13.49
C ILE A 247 -21.55 -22.26 -12.58
N THR A 248 -20.78 -21.60 -11.71
CA THR A 248 -21.21 -20.43 -10.94
C THR A 248 -20.42 -19.21 -11.39
N GLU A 249 -21.11 -18.10 -11.59
CA GLU A 249 -20.49 -16.81 -11.93
C GLU A 249 -20.74 -15.81 -10.80
N HIS A 250 -19.70 -15.10 -10.39
CA HIS A 250 -19.79 -13.93 -9.53
C HIS A 250 -19.26 -12.72 -10.29
N ALA A 251 -19.92 -11.58 -10.21
CA ALA A 251 -19.56 -10.37 -10.96
C ALA A 251 -19.47 -9.15 -10.05
N ILE A 252 -18.56 -8.23 -10.40
CA ILE A 252 -18.45 -6.91 -9.79
C ILE A 252 -19.68 -6.08 -10.14
N LYS A 253 -20.16 -5.30 -9.16
CA LYS A 253 -21.27 -4.37 -9.34
C LYS A 253 -20.88 -3.25 -10.30
N GLU A 254 -21.86 -2.74 -11.05
CA GLU A 254 -21.62 -1.74 -12.10
C GLU A 254 -20.91 -0.47 -11.60
N ASP A 255 -21.24 0.00 -10.39
CA ASP A 255 -20.63 1.17 -9.76
C ASP A 255 -19.18 0.95 -9.32
N GLU A 256 -18.76 -0.30 -9.15
CA GLU A 256 -17.39 -0.68 -8.75
C GLU A 256 -16.51 -1.06 -9.95
N LYS A 257 -17.09 -1.35 -11.13
CA LYS A 257 -16.32 -1.70 -12.35
C LYS A 257 -15.34 -0.62 -12.77
N GLN A 258 -15.64 0.64 -12.47
CA GLN A 258 -14.77 1.76 -12.79
C GLN A 258 -13.49 1.80 -11.96
N ILE A 259 -13.33 0.96 -10.92
CA ILE A 259 -12.16 0.95 -10.03
C ILE A 259 -11.66 -0.48 -9.73
N SER A 260 -12.19 -1.48 -10.44
CA SER A 260 -11.80 -2.89 -10.30
C SER A 260 -10.86 -3.31 -11.43
N SER A 261 -9.92 -4.21 -11.14
CA SER A 261 -9.04 -4.86 -12.12
C SER A 261 -9.63 -6.13 -12.72
N TYR A 262 -10.84 -6.51 -12.31
CA TYR A 262 -11.58 -7.69 -12.77
C TYR A 262 -13.08 -7.40 -12.86
N ASP A 263 -13.74 -8.05 -13.82
CA ASP A 263 -15.18 -7.94 -14.05
C ASP A 263 -15.96 -9.04 -13.34
N LYS A 264 -15.48 -10.28 -13.44
CA LYS A 264 -16.16 -11.46 -12.92
C LYS A 264 -15.20 -12.61 -12.64
N VAL A 265 -15.69 -13.62 -11.94
CA VAL A 265 -15.00 -14.89 -11.73
C VAL A 265 -15.98 -16.02 -12.04
N GLU A 266 -15.49 -17.01 -12.80
CA GLU A 266 -16.22 -18.23 -13.13
C GLU A 266 -15.64 -19.40 -12.33
N PHE A 267 -16.51 -20.16 -11.69
CA PHE A 267 -16.19 -21.37 -10.94
C PHE A 267 -16.89 -22.55 -11.62
N TYR A 268 -16.15 -23.61 -11.93
CA TYR A 268 -16.67 -24.76 -12.64
C TYR A 268 -16.31 -26.05 -11.92
N TRP A 269 -17.34 -26.82 -11.57
CA TRP A 269 -17.24 -28.16 -11.03
C TRP A 269 -17.71 -29.18 -12.07
N ASP A 270 -16.91 -30.21 -12.28
CA ASP A 270 -17.25 -31.30 -13.20
C ASP A 270 -16.77 -32.64 -12.67
N SER A 271 -17.52 -33.70 -12.96
CA SER A 271 -17.14 -35.07 -12.63
C SER A 271 -16.80 -35.81 -13.91
N LYS A 272 -15.51 -35.97 -14.20
CA LYS A 272 -15.01 -36.70 -15.37
C LYS A 272 -14.39 -38.01 -14.92
N LYS A 273 -14.91 -39.14 -15.41
CA LYS A 273 -14.32 -40.47 -15.22
C LYS A 273 -13.97 -40.74 -13.74
N ASP A 274 -14.98 -40.65 -12.89
CA ASP A 274 -14.93 -40.87 -11.42
C ASP A 274 -14.20 -39.79 -10.60
N ASP A 275 -13.31 -38.98 -11.19
CA ASP A 275 -12.69 -37.86 -10.50
C ASP A 275 -13.53 -36.58 -10.59
N LYS A 276 -13.47 -35.79 -9.52
CA LYS A 276 -14.11 -34.47 -9.45
C LYS A 276 -13.08 -33.38 -9.68
N THR A 277 -13.36 -32.49 -10.61
CA THR A 277 -12.47 -31.39 -10.99
C THR A 277 -13.09 -30.05 -10.61
N PHE A 278 -12.22 -29.15 -10.17
CA PHE A 278 -12.55 -27.75 -9.95
C PHE A 278 -11.69 -26.89 -10.88
N GLN A 279 -12.34 -25.91 -11.49
CA GLN A 279 -11.68 -24.87 -12.26
C GLN A 279 -12.19 -23.51 -11.82
N CYS A 280 -11.29 -22.53 -11.75
CA CYS A 280 -11.62 -21.15 -11.46
C CYS A 280 -10.88 -20.25 -12.44
N GLU A 281 -11.55 -19.25 -13.00
CA GLU A 281 -10.92 -18.24 -13.84
C GLU A 281 -11.47 -16.87 -13.51
N GLU A 282 -10.60 -15.89 -13.28
CA GLU A 282 -11.02 -14.48 -13.24
C GLU A 282 -11.02 -13.89 -14.64
N ILE A 283 -11.95 -12.97 -14.90
CA ILE A 283 -11.97 -12.18 -16.13
C ILE A 283 -11.53 -10.77 -15.78
N THR A 284 -10.39 -10.35 -16.33
CA THR A 284 -9.82 -9.03 -16.04
C THR A 284 -10.68 -7.87 -16.57
N ASN A 285 -10.65 -6.75 -15.87
CA ASN A 285 -11.21 -5.50 -16.36
C ASN A 285 -10.04 -4.59 -16.73
N ASP A 286 -9.98 -4.17 -17.99
CA ASP A 286 -8.86 -3.36 -18.50
C ASP A 286 -9.27 -1.93 -18.86
N ASN A 287 -10.31 -1.41 -18.21
CA ASN A 287 -10.76 -0.01 -18.36
C ASN A 287 -9.63 1.03 -18.18
N PHE A 288 -8.50 0.64 -17.59
CA PHE A 288 -7.37 1.51 -17.27
C PHE A 288 -6.14 1.33 -18.17
N ASN A 289 -6.15 0.40 -19.12
CA ASN A 289 -4.97 0.08 -19.92
C ASN A 289 -5.29 -0.10 -21.41
N HIS A 290 -5.56 1.02 -22.09
CA HIS A 290 -5.96 1.04 -23.50
C HIS A 290 -4.90 0.58 -24.52
N HIS A 291 -3.73 0.12 -24.06
CA HIS A 291 -2.59 -0.23 -24.91
C HIS A 291 -2.08 -1.67 -24.70
N LYS A 292 -2.81 -2.54 -23.99
CA LYS A 292 -2.38 -3.92 -23.81
C LYS A 292 -2.54 -4.76 -25.08
N GLU A 293 -1.45 -5.40 -25.47
CA GLU A 293 -1.46 -6.46 -26.49
C GLU A 293 -2.04 -7.77 -25.97
N PHE A 294 -1.95 -7.99 -24.65
CA PHE A 294 -2.37 -9.22 -23.99
C PHE A 294 -3.16 -9.00 -22.70
N PHE A 295 -4.23 -9.77 -22.55
CA PHE A 295 -5.04 -9.90 -21.34
C PHE A 295 -4.63 -11.15 -20.59
N ARG A 296 -4.51 -11.07 -19.26
CA ARG A 296 -3.97 -12.14 -18.42
C ARG A 296 -4.93 -12.48 -17.30
N ASN A 297 -5.56 -13.63 -17.41
CA ASN A 297 -6.49 -14.14 -16.42
C ASN A 297 -5.79 -15.14 -15.50
N ARG A 298 -5.90 -14.96 -14.18
CA ARG A 298 -5.53 -16.03 -13.24
C ARG A 298 -6.50 -17.19 -13.38
N TYR A 299 -5.94 -18.40 -13.43
CA TYR A 299 -6.67 -19.65 -13.56
C TYR A 299 -6.18 -20.67 -12.54
N VAL A 300 -7.09 -21.37 -11.88
CA VAL A 300 -6.78 -22.50 -10.99
C VAL A 300 -7.43 -23.77 -11.52
N HIS A 301 -6.70 -24.88 -11.42
CA HIS A 301 -7.21 -26.21 -11.64
C HIS A 301 -6.94 -27.11 -10.43
N SER A 302 -7.91 -27.95 -10.08
CA SER A 302 -7.77 -28.92 -9.01
C SER A 302 -8.50 -30.22 -9.33
N ILE A 303 -7.95 -31.33 -8.84
CA ILE A 303 -8.51 -32.67 -8.99
C ILE A 303 -8.69 -33.28 -7.60
N ILE A 304 -9.88 -33.80 -7.34
CA ILE A 304 -10.26 -34.59 -6.17
C ILE A 304 -10.55 -35.99 -6.70
N LYS A 305 -9.76 -36.95 -6.23
CA LYS A 305 -9.88 -38.33 -6.67
C LYS A 305 -11.17 -38.96 -6.16
N PHE A 306 -11.70 -39.92 -6.90
CA PHE A 306 -12.86 -40.70 -6.47
C PHE A 306 -12.68 -41.27 -5.05
N ASN A 307 -13.70 -41.12 -4.20
CA ASN A 307 -13.71 -41.52 -2.78
C ASN A 307 -12.67 -40.84 -1.87
N GLU A 308 -11.96 -39.80 -2.33
CA GLU A 308 -11.15 -38.96 -1.45
C GLU A 308 -11.96 -37.74 -0.97
N GLU A 309 -11.77 -37.35 0.29
CA GLU A 309 -12.39 -36.14 0.85
C GLU A 309 -11.53 -34.89 0.63
N THR A 310 -10.30 -35.08 0.14
CA THR A 310 -9.28 -34.06 0.00
C THR A 310 -8.79 -33.96 -1.45
N PRO A 311 -8.52 -32.75 -1.96
CA PRO A 311 -7.87 -32.57 -3.25
C PRO A 311 -6.52 -33.29 -3.31
N PHE A 312 -6.24 -33.94 -4.45
CA PHE A 312 -4.96 -34.60 -4.73
C PHE A 312 -4.01 -33.72 -5.55
N HIS A 313 -4.58 -32.82 -6.36
CA HIS A 313 -3.83 -31.95 -7.25
C HIS A 313 -4.41 -30.54 -7.18
N LEU A 314 -3.53 -29.55 -7.15
CA LEU A 314 -3.87 -28.13 -7.23
C LEU A 314 -2.77 -27.38 -7.96
N ASP A 315 -3.12 -26.69 -9.03
CA ASP A 315 -2.21 -25.77 -9.71
C ASP A 315 -2.87 -24.41 -9.99
N GLY A 316 -2.01 -23.42 -10.16
CA GLY A 316 -2.38 -22.08 -10.58
C GLY A 316 -1.55 -21.63 -11.76
N ALA A 317 -2.19 -20.94 -12.69
CA ALA A 317 -1.63 -20.54 -13.96
C ALA A 317 -2.16 -19.15 -14.38
N ILE A 318 -1.53 -18.58 -15.39
CA ILE A 318 -2.06 -17.46 -16.17
C ILE A 318 -2.51 -17.99 -17.53
N ARG A 319 -3.74 -17.65 -17.92
CA ARG A 319 -4.22 -17.75 -19.30
C ARG A 319 -4.03 -16.39 -19.96
N GLU A 320 -3.16 -16.34 -20.97
CA GLU A 320 -2.86 -15.13 -21.72
C GLU A 320 -3.62 -15.13 -23.06
N TYR A 321 -4.34 -14.05 -23.33
CA TYR A 321 -5.20 -13.85 -24.48
C TYR A 321 -4.73 -12.62 -25.25
N ASN A 322 -4.64 -12.69 -26.58
CA ASN A 322 -4.62 -11.47 -27.40
C ASN A 322 -6.03 -10.84 -27.41
N ILE A 323 -6.17 -9.67 -28.00
CA ILE A 323 -7.46 -8.94 -28.03
C ILE A 323 -8.61 -9.75 -28.63
N ASP A 324 -8.38 -10.44 -29.76
CA ASP A 324 -9.43 -11.21 -30.44
C ASP A 324 -9.91 -12.40 -29.60
N ASN A 325 -8.96 -13.17 -29.05
CA ASN A 325 -9.27 -14.29 -28.16
C ASN A 325 -9.93 -13.82 -26.87
N TYR A 326 -9.57 -12.62 -26.38
CA TYR A 326 -10.16 -12.06 -25.17
C TYR A 326 -11.64 -11.68 -25.38
N LEU A 327 -11.96 -11.04 -26.51
CA LEU A 327 -13.35 -10.72 -26.89
C LEU A 327 -14.22 -11.97 -27.03
N ILE A 328 -13.63 -13.09 -27.48
CA ILE A 328 -14.30 -14.39 -27.47
C ILE A 328 -14.44 -14.90 -26.03
N ARG A 329 -13.38 -14.81 -25.21
CA ARG A 329 -13.35 -15.31 -23.83
C ARG A 329 -14.42 -14.69 -22.95
N ILE A 330 -14.65 -13.38 -23.03
CA ILE A 330 -15.66 -12.70 -22.21
C ILE A 330 -17.10 -13.13 -22.52
N ASN A 331 -17.33 -13.66 -23.73
CA ASN A 331 -18.65 -14.09 -24.22
C ASN A 331 -18.87 -15.61 -24.13
N LYS A 332 -17.87 -16.37 -23.69
CA LYS A 332 -17.92 -17.82 -23.50
C LYS A 332 -17.77 -18.18 -22.03
N LYS A 333 -18.27 -19.35 -21.66
CA LYS A 333 -18.09 -19.90 -20.32
C LYS A 333 -16.78 -20.66 -20.24
N ILE A 334 -16.20 -20.76 -19.05
CA ILE A 334 -15.01 -21.58 -18.77
C ILE A 334 -15.14 -23.07 -19.19
N SER A 335 -16.36 -23.60 -19.27
CA SER A 335 -16.63 -24.97 -19.73
C SER A 335 -16.57 -25.14 -21.24
N ASP A 336 -16.67 -24.04 -21.99
CA ASP A 336 -16.75 -24.09 -23.44
C ASP A 336 -15.34 -24.30 -24.01
N ASP A 337 -15.25 -25.14 -25.05
CA ASP A 337 -13.98 -25.36 -25.74
C ASP A 337 -13.46 -24.02 -26.27
N MET A 338 -12.27 -23.67 -25.77
CA MET A 338 -11.48 -22.54 -26.21
C MET A 338 -10.48 -23.02 -27.25
N ASN A 339 -10.20 -22.16 -28.24
CA ASN A 339 -9.24 -22.46 -29.30
C ASN A 339 -7.83 -22.71 -28.73
N ASP A 340 -7.02 -23.50 -29.44
CA ASP A 340 -5.61 -23.81 -29.10
C ASP A 340 -4.66 -22.58 -29.04
N SER A 341 -5.16 -21.39 -29.34
CA SER A 341 -4.42 -20.12 -29.38
C SER A 341 -4.29 -19.42 -28.02
N ILE A 342 -4.71 -20.05 -26.91
CA ILE A 342 -4.48 -19.55 -25.55
C ILE A 342 -3.09 -19.96 -25.08
N ARG A 343 -2.29 -18.99 -24.65
CA ARG A 343 -1.03 -19.31 -24.01
C ARG A 343 -1.27 -19.58 -22.52
N TYR A 344 -1.13 -20.85 -22.14
CA TYR A 344 -1.26 -21.32 -20.77
C TYR A 344 0.10 -21.36 -20.06
N ILE A 345 0.24 -20.61 -18.96
CA ILE A 345 1.51 -20.45 -18.24
C ILE A 345 1.31 -20.89 -16.80
N LYS A 346 1.68 -22.13 -16.49
CA LYS A 346 1.61 -22.65 -15.12
C LYS A 346 2.61 -21.94 -14.22
N LEU A 347 2.18 -21.54 -13.03
CA LEU A 347 2.98 -20.80 -12.07
C LEU A 347 3.36 -21.61 -10.85
N TRP A 348 2.44 -22.42 -10.32
CA TRP A 348 2.69 -23.23 -9.14
C TRP A 348 1.86 -24.50 -9.17
N ARG A 349 2.35 -25.55 -8.51
CA ARG A 349 1.67 -26.85 -8.41
C ARG A 349 1.95 -27.49 -7.06
N LEU A 350 0.94 -28.17 -6.52
CA LEU A 350 1.06 -29.11 -5.40
C LEU A 350 0.34 -30.40 -5.76
N ASP A 351 0.96 -31.51 -5.39
CA ASP A 351 0.41 -32.86 -5.56
C ASP A 351 0.43 -33.60 -4.21
N GLY A 352 -0.51 -34.51 -4.01
CA GLY A 352 -0.67 -35.28 -2.76
C GLY A 352 -1.90 -34.86 -1.97
N ASN A 353 -2.03 -35.32 -0.73
CA ASN A 353 -3.22 -35.05 0.08
C ASN A 353 -3.21 -33.60 0.60
N ILE A 354 -4.00 -32.74 -0.05
CA ILE A 354 -4.12 -31.32 0.28
C ILE A 354 -5.32 -31.14 1.21
N GLU A 355 -5.10 -30.65 2.44
CA GLU A 355 -6.20 -30.34 3.33
C GLU A 355 -7.09 -29.23 2.74
N VAL A 356 -8.42 -29.37 2.85
CA VAL A 356 -9.39 -28.44 2.26
C VAL A 356 -9.16 -26.99 2.70
N ASN A 357 -8.72 -26.76 3.94
CA ASN A 357 -8.37 -25.43 4.41
C ASN A 357 -7.14 -24.85 3.71
N ILE A 358 -6.09 -25.65 3.47
CA ILE A 358 -4.91 -25.26 2.70
C ILE A 358 -5.31 -24.97 1.24
N TRP A 359 -6.14 -25.84 0.65
CA TRP A 359 -6.66 -25.69 -0.71
C TRP A 359 -7.38 -24.34 -0.90
N LYS A 360 -8.37 -24.03 -0.05
CA LYS A 360 -9.08 -22.74 -0.08
C LYS A 360 -8.13 -21.56 0.07
N ASP A 361 -7.23 -21.66 1.03
CA ASP A 361 -6.32 -20.59 1.40
C ASP A 361 -5.30 -20.27 0.30
N LEU A 362 -4.78 -21.29 -0.38
CA LEU A 362 -3.92 -21.11 -1.57
C LEU A 362 -4.68 -20.47 -2.73
N ILE A 363 -5.91 -20.90 -3.00
CA ILE A 363 -6.75 -20.30 -4.05
C ILE A 363 -7.05 -18.84 -3.73
N SER A 364 -7.55 -18.53 -2.53
CA SER A 364 -7.82 -17.15 -2.10
C SER A 364 -6.56 -16.29 -2.10
N SER A 365 -5.41 -16.84 -1.75
CA SER A 365 -4.13 -16.12 -1.81
C SER A 365 -3.71 -15.86 -3.26
N PHE A 366 -3.83 -16.83 -4.17
CA PHE A 366 -3.48 -16.65 -5.58
C PHE A 366 -4.34 -15.57 -6.25
N TYR A 367 -5.64 -15.56 -5.95
CA TYR A 367 -6.60 -14.54 -6.35
C TYR A 367 -6.65 -13.33 -5.40
N ALA A 368 -5.53 -13.01 -4.73
CA ALA A 368 -5.43 -11.79 -3.92
C ALA A 368 -6.01 -10.59 -4.70
N GLU A 369 -6.79 -9.75 -4.00
CA GLU A 369 -7.55 -8.58 -4.49
C GLU A 369 -8.91 -8.90 -5.10
N ASN A 370 -9.12 -10.15 -5.50
CA ASN A 370 -10.38 -10.58 -6.07
C ASN A 370 -11.35 -11.01 -4.98
N LYS A 371 -12.22 -10.09 -4.54
CA LYS A 371 -13.18 -10.35 -3.46
C LYS A 371 -14.19 -11.42 -3.84
N LEU A 372 -14.46 -11.61 -5.14
CA LEU A 372 -15.47 -12.57 -5.62
C LEU A 372 -15.09 -14.02 -5.30
N VAL A 373 -13.78 -14.31 -5.20
CA VAL A 373 -13.28 -15.61 -4.74
C VAL A 373 -13.58 -15.85 -3.26
N GLY A 374 -13.36 -14.83 -2.42
CA GLY A 374 -13.76 -14.90 -1.02
C GLY A 374 -15.28 -15.07 -0.88
N GLU A 375 -16.04 -14.40 -1.74
CA GLU A 375 -17.52 -14.42 -1.82
C GLU A 375 -18.03 -15.83 -2.08
N TYR A 376 -17.49 -16.46 -3.14
CA TYR A 376 -17.84 -17.83 -3.54
C TYR A 376 -17.58 -18.83 -2.41
N PHE A 377 -16.46 -18.71 -1.73
CA PHE A 377 -16.19 -19.63 -0.65
C PHE A 377 -16.99 -19.34 0.63
N GLY A 378 -17.77 -18.26 0.73
CA GLY A 378 -18.53 -17.94 1.95
C GLY A 378 -17.75 -17.09 2.95
N GLY A 379 -16.93 -16.17 2.44
CA GLY A 379 -16.35 -15.05 3.17
C GLY A 379 -17.38 -14.36 4.05
N ILE A 380 -17.01 -13.99 5.28
CA ILE A 380 -17.80 -13.02 6.07
C ILE A 380 -16.85 -11.94 6.53
N ASP A 381 -17.04 -10.72 6.02
CA ASP A 381 -16.28 -9.57 6.51
C ASP A 381 -17.04 -8.88 7.64
N THR A 382 -16.81 -9.36 8.86
CA THR A 382 -17.38 -8.75 10.07
C THR A 382 -16.89 -7.31 10.28
N LYS A 383 -15.74 -6.91 9.71
CA LYS A 383 -15.16 -5.56 9.85
C LYS A 383 -15.78 -4.57 8.85
N LEU A 384 -16.03 -4.98 7.61
CA LEU A 384 -16.79 -4.18 6.63
C LEU A 384 -18.23 -3.93 7.10
N GLN A 385 -18.86 -4.91 7.74
CA GLN A 385 -20.21 -4.76 8.30
C GLN A 385 -20.26 -3.66 9.38
N THR A 386 -19.25 -3.56 10.24
CA THR A 386 -19.12 -2.44 11.20
C THR A 386 -18.80 -1.09 10.54
N ALA A 387 -18.10 -1.07 9.40
CA ALA A 387 -17.72 0.16 8.70
C ALA A 387 -18.86 0.78 7.86
N LYS A 388 -19.86 -0.01 7.45
CA LYS A 388 -21.01 0.43 6.62
C LYS A 388 -22.13 1.14 7.39
N SER A 389 -21.99 1.32 8.70
CA SER A 389 -22.98 2.10 9.46
C SER A 389 -22.92 3.57 9.00
N PRO A 390 -24.04 4.20 8.60
CA PRO A 390 -24.05 5.56 8.12
C PRO A 390 -23.47 6.46 9.21
N ILE A 391 -22.39 7.15 8.87
CA ILE A 391 -21.78 8.16 9.72
C ILE A 391 -22.71 9.38 9.72
N LYS A 392 -23.78 9.30 10.50
CA LYS A 392 -24.58 10.45 10.91
C LYS A 392 -23.94 10.95 12.20
N ASN A 393 -23.05 11.94 12.09
CA ASN A 393 -22.80 13.02 13.05
C ASN A 393 -21.52 13.77 12.67
N LEU A 394 -21.59 15.11 12.54
CA LEU A 394 -20.42 15.97 12.72
C LEU A 394 -19.96 15.76 14.17
N TYR A 395 -18.87 15.03 14.36
CA TYR A 395 -18.26 14.92 15.68
C TYR A 395 -17.60 16.26 15.98
N LEU A 396 -17.90 16.84 17.15
CA LEU A 396 -17.14 17.97 17.69
C LEU A 396 -15.72 17.51 18.04
N LEU A 397 -14.74 18.40 17.91
CA LEU A 397 -13.34 18.10 18.17
C LEU A 397 -13.16 17.90 19.68
N ASN A 398 -12.99 16.65 20.11
CA ASN A 398 -13.06 16.32 21.54
C ASN A 398 -11.71 16.31 22.26
N ASN A 399 -10.62 16.66 21.56
CA ASN A 399 -9.23 16.63 22.04
C ASN A 399 -8.39 17.73 21.35
N LEU A 400 -7.27 18.09 21.97
CA LEU A 400 -6.17 18.80 21.31
C LEU A 400 -5.62 17.95 20.14
N ILE A 401 -5.48 18.59 18.99
CA ILE A 401 -4.86 18.07 17.77
C ILE A 401 -3.76 19.04 17.37
N VAL A 402 -2.62 18.50 16.96
CA VAL A 402 -1.52 19.27 16.39
C VAL A 402 -1.19 18.75 15.01
N HIS A 403 -1.05 19.64 14.03
CA HIS A 403 -0.56 19.32 12.69
C HIS A 403 0.72 20.11 12.43
N ILE A 404 1.79 19.41 12.03
CA ILE A 404 3.11 19.99 11.81
C ILE A 404 3.50 19.76 10.36
N ARG A 405 3.88 20.84 9.67
CA ARG A 405 4.23 20.82 8.26
C ARG A 405 5.48 21.64 7.96
N PHE A 406 6.43 21.05 7.24
CA PHE A 406 7.51 21.79 6.57
C PHE A 406 6.97 22.42 5.29
N LEU A 407 7.36 23.68 5.04
CA LEU A 407 6.88 24.49 3.93
C LEU A 407 8.06 24.92 3.06
N GLU A 408 7.90 24.82 1.73
CA GLU A 408 8.86 25.36 0.76
C GLU A 408 8.71 26.87 0.60
N ASN A 409 7.48 27.38 0.65
CA ASN A 409 7.17 28.81 0.62
C ASN A 409 5.90 29.10 1.45
N ILE A 410 5.68 30.37 1.77
CA ILE A 410 4.50 30.84 2.52
C ILE A 410 3.45 31.53 1.63
N ASN A 411 3.69 31.62 0.32
CA ASN A 411 2.84 32.38 -0.61
C ASN A 411 1.42 31.78 -0.72
N GLU A 412 1.27 30.48 -0.43
CA GLU A 412 -0.02 29.80 -0.40
C GLU A 412 -0.81 30.01 0.90
N LEU A 413 -0.26 30.72 1.89
CA LEU A 413 -0.87 30.90 3.21
C LEU A 413 -1.27 32.35 3.44
N HIS A 414 -2.53 32.57 3.84
CA HIS A 414 -2.92 33.85 4.42
C HIS A 414 -2.29 33.97 5.82
N THR A 415 -1.27 34.84 5.92
CA THR A 415 -0.48 35.03 7.14
C THR A 415 -0.65 36.43 7.72
N MET A 416 -0.47 36.53 9.04
CA MET A 416 -0.37 37.79 9.78
C MET A 416 1.00 37.84 10.45
N ILE A 417 1.67 38.98 10.40
CA ILE A 417 2.98 39.14 11.06
C ILE A 417 2.78 39.14 12.58
N ALA A 418 3.72 38.53 13.33
CA ALA A 418 3.63 38.39 14.78
C ALA A 418 3.32 39.71 15.52
N ASP A 419 4.01 40.81 15.20
CA ASP A 419 3.79 42.11 15.85
C ASP A 419 2.35 42.62 15.63
N GLU A 420 1.83 42.51 14.42
CA GLU A 420 0.45 42.89 14.09
C GLU A 420 -0.57 42.04 14.88
N PHE A 421 -0.32 40.74 15.00
CA PHE A 421 -1.18 39.86 15.77
C PHE A 421 -1.18 40.22 17.26
N ILE A 422 -0.01 40.52 17.84
CA ILE A 422 0.14 40.90 19.25
C ILE A 422 -0.66 42.17 19.58
N ASP A 423 -0.67 43.14 18.68
CA ASP A 423 -1.42 44.40 18.83
C ASP A 423 -2.95 44.21 18.73
N ARG A 424 -3.37 43.19 17.99
CA ARG A 424 -4.80 42.90 17.72
C ARG A 424 -5.42 41.93 18.73
N ILE A 425 -4.68 40.93 19.21
CA ILE A 425 -5.25 39.81 19.98
C ILE A 425 -5.98 40.28 21.25
N GLY A 426 -5.50 41.32 21.92
CA GLY A 426 -6.12 41.89 23.11
C GLY A 426 -7.43 42.64 22.86
N LYS A 427 -7.80 42.88 21.60
CA LYS A 427 -9.01 43.60 21.18
C LYS A 427 -10.12 42.67 20.66
N ILE A 428 -9.87 41.35 20.62
CA ILE A 428 -10.82 40.38 20.08
C ILE A 428 -11.95 40.15 21.09
N ASN A 429 -13.20 40.39 20.69
CA ASN A 429 -14.37 40.05 21.49
C ASN A 429 -14.73 38.56 21.32
N ILE A 430 -14.60 37.79 22.40
CA ILE A 430 -14.72 36.33 22.39
C ILE A 430 -16.07 35.83 22.95
N GLN A 431 -16.87 36.71 23.58
CA GLN A 431 -17.95 36.28 24.47
C GLN A 431 -19.12 35.54 23.80
N ASN A 432 -19.29 35.63 22.47
CA ASN A 432 -20.46 35.09 21.75
C ASN A 432 -20.16 33.98 20.72
N ASN A 433 -18.90 33.57 20.56
CA ASN A 433 -18.54 32.62 19.51
C ASN A 433 -18.56 31.17 20.01
N LYS A 434 -19.11 30.24 19.22
CA LYS A 434 -19.02 28.78 19.50
C LYS A 434 -17.65 28.20 19.17
N TYR A 435 -16.92 28.86 18.27
CA TYR A 435 -15.58 28.47 17.84
C TYR A 435 -14.78 29.70 17.41
N ILE A 436 -13.44 29.64 17.46
CA ILE A 436 -12.54 30.71 17.00
C ILE A 436 -11.43 30.12 16.13
N ASN A 437 -11.28 30.65 14.93
CA ASN A 437 -10.17 30.33 14.04
C ASN A 437 -9.24 31.53 13.95
N PHE A 438 -8.06 31.44 14.56
CA PHE A 438 -7.03 32.45 14.44
C PHE A 438 -6.30 32.32 13.09
N PRO A 439 -5.79 33.43 12.53
CA PRO A 439 -4.96 33.39 11.32
C PRO A 439 -3.65 32.63 11.58
N ALA A 440 -2.97 32.23 10.51
CA ALA A 440 -1.60 31.74 10.63
C ALA A 440 -0.65 32.91 10.91
N ILE A 441 0.19 32.77 11.93
CA ILE A 441 1.03 33.86 12.42
C ILE A 441 2.48 33.60 12.01
N LEU A 442 3.04 34.51 11.21
CA LEU A 442 4.42 34.45 10.77
C LEU A 442 5.36 34.99 11.85
N CYS A 443 6.21 34.12 12.39
CA CYS A 443 7.26 34.44 13.33
C CYS A 443 8.62 34.43 12.61
N SER A 444 9.05 35.62 12.19
CA SER A 444 10.33 35.81 11.49
C SER A 444 11.54 35.70 12.41
N LYS A 445 11.35 35.92 13.73
CA LYS A 445 12.38 35.78 14.75
C LYS A 445 11.99 34.74 15.79
N LYS A 446 13.00 34.11 16.37
CA LYS A 446 12.84 33.14 17.46
C LYS A 446 12.08 33.72 18.65
N GLU A 447 12.36 34.97 19.02
CA GLU A 447 11.72 35.64 20.17
C GLU A 447 10.22 35.81 19.96
N ASP A 448 9.76 35.90 18.70
CA ASP A 448 8.35 36.10 18.37
C ASP A 448 7.52 34.87 18.73
N ILE A 449 8.06 33.66 18.55
CA ILE A 449 7.38 32.41 18.91
C ILE A 449 7.00 32.43 20.40
N ASN A 450 7.96 32.70 21.28
CA ASN A 450 7.73 32.76 22.72
C ASN A 450 6.75 33.88 23.12
N LYS A 451 6.81 35.04 22.45
CA LYS A 451 5.86 36.13 22.70
C LYS A 451 4.44 35.72 22.32
N ILE A 452 4.27 35.05 21.19
CA ILE A 452 2.98 34.58 20.68
C ILE A 452 2.41 33.50 21.60
N GLU A 453 3.19 32.47 21.97
CA GLU A 453 2.76 31.43 22.92
C GLU A 453 2.28 32.04 24.25
N ASN A 454 3.05 32.98 24.81
CA ASN A 454 2.69 33.68 26.05
C ASN A 454 1.43 34.54 25.90
N LYS A 455 1.22 35.18 24.75
CA LYS A 455 0.01 35.98 24.48
C LYS A 455 -1.22 35.09 24.31
N PHE A 456 -1.09 33.97 23.63
CA PHE A 456 -2.15 32.97 23.56
C PHE A 456 -2.50 32.43 24.94
N LEU A 457 -1.51 32.05 25.75
CA LEU A 457 -1.77 31.58 27.12
C LEU A 457 -2.60 32.59 27.92
N LYS A 458 -2.21 33.87 27.91
CA LYS A 458 -2.97 34.93 28.60
C LYS A 458 -4.39 35.08 28.05
N LEU A 459 -4.55 34.99 26.73
CA LEU A 459 -5.87 35.05 26.11
C LEU A 459 -6.77 33.89 26.55
N LEU A 460 -6.25 32.66 26.52
CA LEU A 460 -6.97 31.44 26.88
C LEU A 460 -7.47 31.44 28.33
N GLN A 461 -6.70 32.05 29.23
CA GLN A 461 -7.09 32.24 30.62
C GLN A 461 -8.26 33.22 30.78
N CYS A 462 -8.48 34.12 29.82
CA CYS A 462 -9.61 35.05 29.82
C CYS A 462 -10.90 34.45 29.21
N ILE A 463 -10.81 33.31 28.52
CA ILE A 463 -11.97 32.68 27.89
C ILE A 463 -12.67 31.78 28.92
N VAL A 464 -13.87 32.18 29.34
CA VAL A 464 -14.66 31.46 30.36
C VAL A 464 -15.37 30.23 29.78
N ASN A 465 -15.82 30.32 28.52
CA ASN A 465 -16.55 29.25 27.86
C ASN A 465 -15.60 28.21 27.24
N ASP A 466 -15.92 26.92 27.41
CA ASP A 466 -15.16 25.83 26.78
C ASP A 466 -15.53 25.70 25.30
N ILE A 467 -14.99 26.59 24.49
CA ILE A 467 -15.22 26.68 23.04
C ILE A 467 -14.09 26.00 22.26
N HIS A 468 -14.35 25.70 21.00
CA HIS A 468 -13.30 25.24 20.08
C HIS A 468 -12.46 26.41 19.61
N ILE A 469 -11.15 26.21 19.58
CA ILE A 469 -10.22 27.17 19.00
C ILE A 469 -9.23 26.47 18.09
N SER A 470 -8.77 27.19 17.08
CA SER A 470 -7.60 26.82 16.29
C SER A 470 -6.67 28.00 16.11
N TYR A 471 -5.36 27.75 16.08
CA TYR A 471 -4.36 28.73 15.71
C TYR A 471 -3.17 28.07 15.04
N SER A 472 -2.40 28.87 14.33
CA SER A 472 -1.22 28.39 13.61
C SER A 472 -0.04 29.34 13.79
N ILE A 473 1.13 28.79 14.02
CA ILE A 473 2.40 29.52 14.10
C ILE A 473 3.29 29.02 12.95
N ILE A 474 3.83 29.95 12.17
CA ILE A 474 4.82 29.66 11.13
C ILE A 474 6.16 30.16 11.64
N ALA A 475 7.07 29.24 11.94
CA ALA A 475 8.42 29.54 12.37
C ALA A 475 9.38 29.51 11.18
N LEU A 476 10.28 30.49 11.11
CA LEU A 476 11.38 30.51 10.14
C LEU A 476 12.67 29.98 10.79
N TYR A 477 13.19 28.86 10.29
CA TYR A 477 14.47 28.28 10.70
C TYR A 477 15.42 28.20 9.51
N ASN A 478 16.50 29.00 9.54
CA ASN A 478 17.57 28.95 8.53
C ASN A 478 17.05 29.01 7.07
N GLY A 479 16.03 29.83 6.79
CA GLY A 479 15.42 29.97 5.46
C GLY A 479 14.30 28.98 5.15
N GLU A 480 14.00 28.03 6.03
CA GLU A 480 12.90 27.08 5.87
C GLU A 480 11.76 27.38 6.84
N TYR A 481 10.52 27.27 6.36
CA TYR A 481 9.34 27.54 7.15
C TYR A 481 8.75 26.25 7.71
N VAL A 482 8.29 26.31 8.96
CA VAL A 482 7.59 25.20 9.62
C VAL A 482 6.29 25.72 10.22
N LEU A 483 5.18 25.14 9.78
CA LEU A 483 3.84 25.40 10.27
C LEU A 483 3.54 24.46 11.44
N TYR A 484 3.18 25.04 12.57
CA TYR A 484 2.61 24.36 13.73
C TYR A 484 1.17 24.82 13.88
N SER A 485 0.24 23.95 13.53
CA SER A 485 -1.19 24.22 13.63
C SER A 485 -1.80 23.43 14.78
N PHE A 486 -2.62 24.09 15.58
CA PHE A 486 -3.26 23.52 16.76
C PHE A 486 -4.77 23.72 16.67
N ALA A 487 -5.54 22.71 17.08
CA ALA A 487 -6.97 22.81 17.27
C ALA A 487 -7.41 22.04 18.52
N GLY A 488 -8.35 22.56 19.29
CA GLY A 488 -8.69 21.99 20.59
C GLY A 488 -9.82 22.74 21.27
N LEU A 489 -10.28 22.22 22.41
CA LEU A 489 -11.09 22.96 23.35
C LEU A 489 -10.21 23.89 24.20
N VAL A 490 -10.74 25.04 24.60
CA VAL A 490 -10.03 25.99 25.48
C VAL A 490 -9.50 25.30 26.75
N LYS A 491 -10.28 24.41 27.38
CA LYS A 491 -9.80 23.67 28.56
C LYS A 491 -8.58 22.79 28.27
N ASP A 492 -8.52 22.19 27.08
CA ASP A 492 -7.43 21.29 26.70
C ASP A 492 -6.14 22.09 26.46
N PHE A 493 -6.27 23.29 25.89
CA PHE A 493 -5.16 24.23 25.78
C PHE A 493 -4.74 24.80 27.12
N ASN A 494 -5.67 25.23 27.98
CA ASN A 494 -5.32 25.68 29.33
C ASN A 494 -4.54 24.59 30.07
N TYR A 495 -4.97 23.33 29.97
CA TYR A 495 -4.22 22.21 30.53
C TYR A 495 -2.87 21.96 29.84
N PHE A 496 -2.77 22.13 28.51
CA PHE A 496 -1.51 22.05 27.76
C PHE A 496 -0.48 23.05 28.28
N PHE A 497 -0.90 24.30 28.54
CA PHE A 497 -0.03 25.38 28.98
C PHE A 497 0.18 25.49 30.51
N GLN A 498 -0.68 24.91 31.35
CA GLN A 498 -0.67 25.12 32.82
C GLN A 498 0.29 24.23 33.62
N LYS A 499 0.85 23.15 33.06
CA LYS A 499 1.77 22.27 33.81
C LYS A 499 3.22 22.75 33.71
N ASN A 500 4.01 22.48 34.76
CA ASN A 500 5.45 22.75 34.90
C ASN A 500 6.37 22.14 33.79
N ASN A 501 5.82 21.61 32.69
CA ASN A 501 6.51 21.03 31.54
C ASN A 501 5.77 21.36 30.22
N TYR A 502 5.36 22.62 30.01
CA TYR A 502 4.86 23.05 28.70
C TYR A 502 5.92 22.78 27.63
N ILE A 503 5.49 22.19 26.50
CA ILE A 503 6.40 21.87 25.40
C ILE A 503 6.37 23.03 24.42
N HIS A 504 7.38 23.87 24.52
CA HIS A 504 7.59 25.01 23.64
C HIS A 504 7.91 24.55 22.22
N ILE A 505 7.38 25.27 21.22
CA ILE A 505 7.86 25.17 19.85
C ILE A 505 9.39 25.40 19.85
N PRO A 506 10.16 24.53 19.18
CA PRO A 506 11.61 24.59 19.26
C PRO A 506 12.13 25.88 18.67
N ASN A 507 13.27 26.32 19.21
CA ASN A 507 13.90 27.56 18.81
C ASN A 507 14.87 27.40 17.62
N ASN A 508 15.06 26.17 17.15
CA ASN A 508 15.89 25.82 16.01
C ASN A 508 15.33 24.57 15.30
N LYS A 509 15.82 24.30 14.10
CA LYS A 509 15.37 23.18 13.27
C LYS A 509 15.71 21.81 13.88
N ASP A 510 16.84 21.70 14.55
CA ASP A 510 17.33 20.42 15.09
C ASP A 510 16.43 19.89 16.21
N GLY A 511 15.81 20.79 16.99
CA GLY A 511 14.88 20.44 18.05
C GLY A 511 13.48 20.00 17.59
N ILE A 512 13.16 20.02 16.30
CA ILE A 512 11.82 19.68 15.79
C ILE A 512 11.47 18.21 16.03
N ASN A 513 12.42 17.31 15.83
CA ASN A 513 12.17 15.88 16.03
C ASN A 513 11.88 15.58 17.51
N ASP A 514 12.72 16.11 18.40
CA ASP A 514 12.54 15.99 19.84
C ASP A 514 11.22 16.63 20.30
N TYR A 515 10.86 17.77 19.73
CA TYR A 515 9.58 18.42 19.98
C TYR A 515 8.40 17.52 19.62
N ILE A 516 8.38 16.93 18.42
CA ILE A 516 7.31 16.03 17.98
C ILE A 516 7.18 14.82 18.91
N GLU A 517 8.31 14.20 19.28
CA GLU A 517 8.31 13.04 20.15
C GLU A 517 7.82 13.37 21.56
N ASN A 518 8.33 14.46 22.14
CA ASN A 518 7.93 14.92 23.46
C ASN A 518 6.46 15.34 23.48
N LEU A 519 5.98 16.01 22.43
CA LEU A 519 4.58 16.40 22.28
C LEU A 519 3.69 15.16 22.24
N TYR A 520 4.04 14.14 21.45
CA TYR A 520 3.30 12.88 21.42
C TYR A 520 3.26 12.20 22.80
N LYS A 521 4.40 12.09 23.49
CA LYS A 521 4.49 11.50 24.84
C LYS A 521 3.62 12.27 25.83
N TYR A 522 3.70 13.60 25.80
CA TYR A 522 2.86 14.47 26.61
C TYR A 522 1.38 14.20 26.34
N MET A 523 0.98 14.17 25.07
CA MET A 523 -0.42 13.97 24.72
C MET A 523 -0.95 12.61 25.17
N CYS A 524 -0.14 11.55 25.06
CA CYS A 524 -0.51 10.21 25.54
C CYS A 524 -0.68 10.16 27.07
N ASN A 525 0.18 10.86 27.82
CA ASN A 525 0.14 10.85 29.28
C ASN A 525 -0.98 11.71 29.87
N ASN A 526 -1.43 12.71 29.11
CA ASN A 526 -2.26 13.79 29.65
C ASN A 526 -3.69 13.81 29.10
N TYR A 527 -3.96 13.23 27.93
CA TYR A 527 -5.29 13.23 27.33
C TYR A 527 -5.83 11.82 27.13
N LYS A 528 -7.15 11.66 27.35
CA LYS A 528 -7.83 10.38 27.13
C LYS A 528 -7.98 10.10 25.63
N LYS A 529 -7.88 8.83 25.26
CA LYS A 529 -8.20 8.38 23.89
C LYS A 529 -9.67 8.65 23.56
N ARG A 530 -9.92 9.42 22.51
CA ARG A 530 -11.23 9.60 21.87
C ARG A 530 -11.01 9.69 20.36
N ASP A 531 -11.89 9.12 19.55
CA ASP A 531 -11.74 9.13 18.10
C ASP A 531 -11.96 10.54 17.54
N SER A 532 -10.88 11.19 17.12
CA SER A 532 -10.92 12.44 16.35
C SER A 532 -10.86 12.14 14.85
N LYS A 533 -11.61 12.93 14.07
CA LYS A 533 -11.58 12.90 12.61
C LYS A 533 -10.77 14.09 12.10
N ILE A 534 -9.45 14.07 12.23
CA ILE A 534 -8.59 15.21 11.85
C ILE A 534 -8.87 15.73 10.45
N LEU A 535 -9.15 14.84 9.49
CA LEU A 535 -9.43 15.23 8.10
C LEU A 535 -10.60 16.21 7.96
N ASN A 536 -11.50 16.28 8.94
CA ASN A 536 -12.60 17.25 8.94
C ASN A 536 -12.15 18.67 9.29
N TYR A 537 -10.99 18.82 9.92
CA TYR A 537 -10.47 20.10 10.41
C TYR A 537 -9.28 20.60 9.60
N LEU A 538 -8.63 19.74 8.83
CA LEU A 538 -7.41 20.09 8.08
C LEU A 538 -7.77 20.71 6.72
N THR A 539 -7.38 21.97 6.51
CA THR A 539 -7.55 22.66 5.21
C THR A 539 -6.53 22.20 4.18
N TYR A 540 -6.78 22.51 2.90
CA TYR A 540 -5.84 22.29 1.80
C TYR A 540 -4.48 22.97 1.99
N GLU A 541 -4.41 23.98 2.85
CA GLU A 541 -3.19 24.72 3.19
C GLU A 541 -2.40 24.04 4.34
N GLY A 542 -2.98 23.04 5.00
CA GLY A 542 -2.38 22.35 6.15
C GLY A 542 -2.66 23.07 7.47
N ILE A 543 -3.66 23.95 7.50
CA ILE A 543 -4.10 24.64 8.71
C ILE A 543 -5.27 23.86 9.32
N LEU A 544 -5.26 23.66 10.62
CA LEU A 544 -6.44 23.19 11.35
C LEU A 544 -7.44 24.35 11.52
N ARG A 545 -8.71 24.12 11.18
CA ARG A 545 -9.84 25.02 11.42
C ARG A 545 -10.98 24.25 12.08
N VAL A 546 -11.61 24.86 13.07
CA VAL A 546 -12.70 24.31 13.90
C VAL A 546 -14.05 24.91 13.57
#